data_AF-A0A815EJA2-F1
#
_entry.id   AF-A0A815EJA2-F1
#
_cell.length_a   1.000
_cell.length_b   1.000
_cell.length_c   1.000
_cell.angle_alpha   90.00
_cell.angle_beta   90.00
_cell.angle_gamma   90.00
#
_symmetry.space_group_name_H-M   'P 1'
#
loop_
_entity.id
_entity.type
_entity.pdbx_description
1 polymer ?
#
loop_
_entity_poly.entity_id
_entity_poly.type
_entity_poly.pdbx_seq_one_letter_code
_entity_poly.pdbx_strand_id
1 'polypeptide(L)'
;MTAPGGNKPDSQTIRIGKGHVALNFHYETFTVPDKIDVHYTGQLLFTSGCIRTKGERTERLRLDDVDANLIVDVTPNCAGDTSTKWNYAIECPNSELVCKSDRCYCGMKQKPSKQVLPPTADGCGTHRTKWNYWAIHWIGEHYKFTSICDEHDRCYGTCNTNRLNCDQTFCFDLLASCETRWSTEEKKLTFCKSWAKTYCKAVKSYGSGAFGNAQNEGCWCEDA
;
A
#
# COMPACT_ATOMS: atom_id res chain seq x y z
N MET A 1 -9.82 -10.77 -1.92
CA MET A 1 -10.52 -11.90 -1.25
C MET A 1 -11.97 -11.49 -1.09
N THR A 2 -12.93 -12.37 -1.39
CA THR A 2 -14.37 -12.10 -1.28
C THR A 2 -15.02 -13.17 -0.42
N ALA A 3 -15.86 -12.78 0.54
CA ALA A 3 -16.60 -13.70 1.40
C ALA A 3 -18.10 -13.35 1.36
N PRO A 4 -18.94 -14.17 0.72
CA PRO A 4 -20.38 -14.06 0.81
C PRO A 4 -20.93 -14.90 1.97
N GLY A 5 -22.04 -14.46 2.57
CA GLY A 5 -22.67 -15.18 3.67
C GLY A 5 -24.17 -14.91 3.82
N GLY A 6 -24.73 -15.46 4.90
CA GLY A 6 -26.15 -15.42 5.21
C GLY A 6 -26.40 -15.42 6.72
N ASN A 7 -27.29 -16.29 7.21
CA ASN A 7 -27.79 -16.24 8.59
C ASN A 7 -26.81 -16.67 9.69
N LYS A 8 -25.68 -17.29 9.33
CA LYS A 8 -24.70 -17.76 10.31
C LYS A 8 -23.64 -16.69 10.55
N PRO A 9 -23.28 -16.41 11.82
CA PRO A 9 -22.12 -15.57 12.11
C PRO A 9 -20.88 -16.09 11.39
N ASP A 10 -20.07 -15.16 10.90
CA ASP A 10 -18.79 -15.45 10.25
C ASP A 10 -17.70 -14.71 11.01
N SER A 11 -16.56 -15.37 11.17
CA SER A 11 -15.37 -14.79 11.78
C SER A 11 -14.17 -15.32 11.01
N GLN A 12 -13.54 -14.46 10.21
CA GLN A 12 -12.40 -14.82 9.40
C GLN A 12 -11.16 -14.13 9.94
N THR A 13 -10.12 -14.92 10.25
CA THR A 13 -8.79 -14.40 10.58
C THR A 13 -7.91 -14.43 9.35
N ILE A 14 -7.40 -13.27 8.96
CA ILE A 14 -6.57 -13.08 7.78
C ILE A 14 -5.22 -12.57 8.26
N ARG A 15 -4.16 -13.36 8.09
CA ARG A 15 -2.80 -12.89 8.40
C ARG A 15 -2.36 -11.96 7.29
N ILE A 16 -2.35 -10.66 7.55
CA ILE A 16 -1.88 -9.63 6.63
C ILE A 16 -0.38 -9.45 6.86
N GLY A 17 0.43 -9.70 5.82
CA GLY A 17 1.90 -9.67 5.89
C GLY A 17 2.51 -8.28 6.16
N LYS A 18 3.83 -8.14 6.02
CA LYS A 18 4.53 -6.88 6.30
C LYS A 18 4.34 -5.82 5.21
N GLY A 19 4.27 -4.55 5.61
CA GLY A 19 4.48 -3.40 4.72
C GLY A 19 3.21 -2.71 4.21
N HIS A 20 2.12 -2.76 4.97
CA HIS A 20 0.84 -2.18 4.57
C HIS A 20 0.53 -0.93 5.39
N VAL A 21 0.10 0.14 4.71
CA VAL A 21 -0.36 1.37 5.37
C VAL A 21 -1.87 1.53 5.24
N ALA A 22 -2.49 0.86 4.26
CA ALA A 22 -3.94 0.81 4.12
C ALA A 22 -4.44 -0.35 3.25
N LEU A 23 -5.68 -0.77 3.49
CA LEU A 23 -6.48 -1.68 2.65
C LEU A 23 -7.83 -1.02 2.33
N ASN A 24 -8.42 -1.37 1.19
CA ASN A 24 -9.81 -1.04 0.90
C ASN A 24 -10.67 -2.23 1.34
N PHE A 25 -11.69 -1.94 2.15
CA PHE A 25 -12.66 -2.90 2.64
C PHE A 25 -14.00 -2.60 1.99
N HIS A 26 -14.43 -3.51 1.12
CA HIS A 26 -15.70 -3.44 0.42
C HIS A 26 -16.70 -4.27 1.20
N TYR A 27 -17.93 -3.79 1.36
CA TYR A 27 -18.96 -4.55 2.04
C TYR A 27 -20.35 -4.18 1.58
N GLU A 28 -21.24 -5.17 1.63
CA GLU A 28 -22.66 -5.02 1.42
C GLU A 28 -23.45 -5.91 2.39
N THR A 29 -24.50 -5.34 2.95
CA THR A 29 -25.49 -5.95 3.87
C THR A 29 -26.89 -5.95 3.24
N PHE A 30 -26.97 -5.67 1.93
CA PHE A 30 -28.19 -5.71 1.12
C PHE A 30 -29.39 -5.03 1.80
N THR A 31 -30.47 -5.78 2.05
CA THR A 31 -31.77 -5.29 2.50
C THR A 31 -32.06 -5.58 3.98
N VAL A 32 -31.31 -6.47 4.61
CA VAL A 32 -31.50 -6.86 6.02
C VAL A 32 -30.30 -6.39 6.83
N PRO A 33 -30.45 -5.80 8.02
CA PRO A 33 -29.33 -5.23 8.73
C PRO A 33 -28.36 -6.31 9.20
N ASP A 34 -27.09 -6.16 8.85
CA ASP A 34 -25.99 -6.92 9.41
C ASP A 34 -24.97 -5.97 10.03
N LYS A 35 -24.16 -6.49 10.94
CA LYS A 35 -23.04 -5.76 11.52
C LYS A 35 -21.75 -6.46 11.12
N ILE A 36 -20.82 -5.69 10.57
CA ILE A 36 -19.49 -6.13 10.20
C ILE A 36 -18.48 -5.30 10.99
N ASP A 37 -17.71 -5.97 11.82
CA ASP A 37 -16.61 -5.39 12.59
C ASP A 37 -15.30 -5.89 12.01
N VAL A 38 -14.35 -4.97 11.82
CA VAL A 38 -13.01 -5.30 11.36
C VAL A 38 -12.02 -4.91 12.44
N HIS A 39 -11.32 -5.91 12.96
CA HIS A 39 -10.29 -5.77 13.96
C HIS A 39 -8.91 -5.96 13.34
N TYR A 40 -7.93 -5.20 13.81
CA TYR A 40 -6.52 -5.37 13.49
C TYR A 40 -5.73 -5.38 14.78
N THR A 41 -4.86 -6.38 14.97
CA THR A 41 -4.08 -6.55 16.22
C THR A 41 -4.94 -6.54 17.50
N GLY A 42 -6.22 -6.92 17.38
CA GLY A 42 -7.21 -6.89 18.48
C GLY A 42 -7.93 -5.55 18.66
N GLN A 43 -7.47 -4.47 18.02
CA GLN A 43 -8.14 -3.18 18.02
C GLN A 43 -9.25 -3.12 16.95
N LEU A 44 -10.42 -2.58 17.30
CA LEU A 44 -11.48 -2.31 16.32
C LEU A 44 -11.04 -1.17 15.38
N LEU A 45 -10.84 -1.48 14.10
CA LEU A 45 -10.52 -0.49 13.07
C LEU A 45 -11.76 0.11 12.44
N PHE A 46 -12.79 -0.71 12.24
CA PHE A 46 -14.02 -0.32 11.56
C PHE A 46 -15.19 -1.11 12.10
N THR A 47 -16.34 -0.44 12.18
CA THR A 47 -17.63 -1.09 12.40
C THR A 47 -18.63 -0.50 11.43
N SER A 48 -19.40 -1.35 10.75
CA SER A 48 -20.53 -0.89 9.96
C SER A 48 -21.69 -0.41 10.83
N GLY A 49 -21.73 -0.82 12.10
CA GLY A 49 -22.95 -0.85 12.90
C GLY A 49 -23.99 -1.82 12.31
N CYS A 50 -25.17 -1.89 12.93
CA CYS A 50 -26.25 -2.74 12.43
C CYS A 50 -27.02 -2.03 11.31
N ILE A 51 -26.60 -2.19 10.05
CA ILE A 51 -27.09 -1.35 8.95
C ILE A 51 -27.50 -2.13 7.71
N ARG A 52 -28.40 -1.53 6.92
CA ARG A 52 -28.73 -1.92 5.55
C ARG A 52 -28.01 -0.96 4.62
N THR A 53 -27.17 -1.49 3.74
CA THR A 53 -26.36 -0.68 2.83
C THR A 53 -27.08 -0.41 1.51
N LYS A 54 -27.87 -1.37 1.00
CA LYS A 54 -28.58 -1.31 -0.29
C LYS A 54 -27.66 -0.92 -1.46
N GLY A 55 -26.49 -1.54 -1.50
CA GLY A 55 -25.40 -1.24 -2.42
C GLY A 55 -24.05 -1.39 -1.73
N GLU A 56 -23.02 -1.70 -2.51
CA GLU A 56 -21.66 -1.83 -2.01
C GLU A 56 -21.15 -0.50 -1.43
N ARG A 57 -20.42 -0.60 -0.31
CA ARG A 57 -19.67 0.49 0.29
C ARG A 57 -18.20 0.12 0.37
N THR A 58 -17.34 1.14 0.34
CA THR A 58 -15.89 0.96 0.47
C THR A 58 -15.35 1.84 1.59
N GLU A 59 -14.61 1.23 2.50
CA GLU A 59 -13.94 1.90 3.60
C GLU A 59 -12.43 1.68 3.54
N ARG A 60 -11.67 2.74 3.77
CA ARG A 60 -10.21 2.68 3.71
C ARG A 60 -9.65 2.44 5.11
N LEU A 61 -9.30 1.20 5.39
CA LEU A 61 -8.70 0.78 6.66
C LEU A 61 -7.24 1.18 6.69
N ARG A 62 -6.81 1.96 7.68
CA ARG A 62 -5.40 2.30 7.89
C ARG A 62 -4.76 1.30 8.84
N LEU A 63 -3.59 0.79 8.45
CA LEU A 63 -2.82 -0.16 9.24
C LEU A 63 -1.55 0.54 9.72
N ASP A 64 -1.19 0.33 10.99
CA ASP A 64 -0.14 1.03 11.71
C ASP A 64 1.12 0.20 11.95
N ASP A 65 1.09 -1.12 11.70
CA ASP A 65 2.19 -2.05 12.00
C ASP A 65 2.38 -3.21 10.99
N VAL A 66 3.43 -4.02 11.19
CA VAL A 66 3.93 -5.11 10.34
C VAL A 66 3.55 -6.51 10.84
N ASP A 67 2.99 -7.35 9.96
CA ASP A 67 2.66 -8.78 10.18
C ASP A 67 1.64 -9.02 11.31
N ALA A 68 0.36 -8.90 10.98
CA ALA A 68 -0.71 -8.94 11.97
C ALA A 68 -1.97 -9.61 11.43
N ASN A 69 -2.84 -9.98 12.37
CA ASN A 69 -4.14 -10.57 12.07
C ASN A 69 -5.16 -9.45 11.85
N LEU A 70 -5.77 -9.45 10.67
CA LEU A 70 -7.01 -8.75 10.39
C LEU A 70 -8.15 -9.75 10.64
N ILE A 71 -9.06 -9.44 11.54
CA ILE A 71 -10.22 -10.26 11.85
C ILE A 71 -11.45 -9.54 11.33
N VAL A 72 -12.25 -10.21 10.52
CA VAL A 72 -13.55 -9.72 10.05
C VAL A 72 -14.63 -10.54 10.73
N ASP A 73 -15.39 -9.90 11.60
CA ASP A 73 -16.49 -10.49 12.35
C ASP A 73 -17.82 -9.99 11.79
N VAL A 74 -18.68 -10.92 11.39
CA VAL A 74 -20.03 -10.63 10.90
C VAL A 74 -21.06 -11.14 11.88
N THR A 75 -21.84 -10.22 12.42
CA THR A 75 -23.08 -10.51 13.15
C THR A 75 -24.26 -10.35 12.19
N PRO A 76 -24.73 -11.45 11.58
CA PRO A 76 -25.84 -11.40 10.63
C PRO A 76 -27.14 -11.06 11.35
N ASN A 77 -28.03 -10.39 10.63
CA ASN A 77 -29.38 -10.14 11.07
C ASN A 77 -29.46 -9.52 12.48
N CYS A 78 -28.60 -8.53 12.72
CA CYS A 78 -28.43 -7.91 14.03
C CYS A 78 -29.68 -7.16 14.53
N ALA A 79 -30.72 -7.01 13.69
CA ALA A 79 -32.00 -6.39 14.02
C ALA A 79 -33.16 -7.39 14.21
N GLY A 80 -32.96 -8.70 14.05
CA GLY A 80 -33.97 -9.73 14.34
C GLY A 80 -35.01 -10.03 13.24
N ASP A 81 -34.63 -9.96 11.97
CA ASP A 81 -35.38 -10.41 10.80
C ASP A 81 -35.35 -11.96 10.64
N THR A 82 -35.81 -12.49 9.50
CA THR A 82 -35.93 -13.96 9.26
C THR A 82 -34.79 -14.54 8.42
N SER A 83 -34.24 -13.77 7.49
CA SER A 83 -33.12 -14.19 6.65
C SER A 83 -32.33 -12.98 6.15
N THR A 84 -31.00 -13.11 6.10
CA THR A 84 -30.10 -12.07 5.64
C THR A 84 -29.11 -12.58 4.59
N LYS A 85 -28.45 -11.64 3.92
CA LYS A 85 -27.33 -11.85 3.03
C LYS A 85 -26.36 -10.71 3.24
N TRP A 86 -25.08 -11.04 3.17
CA TRP A 86 -24.01 -10.05 3.22
C TRP A 86 -22.84 -10.53 2.37
N ASN A 87 -21.99 -9.60 1.98
CA ASN A 87 -20.68 -9.89 1.43
C ASN A 87 -19.66 -8.86 1.91
N TYR A 88 -18.40 -9.25 1.87
CA TYR A 88 -17.30 -8.30 1.96
C TYR A 88 -16.13 -8.74 1.10
N ALA A 89 -15.29 -7.77 0.76
CA ALA A 89 -14.05 -8.00 0.06
C ALA A 89 -12.93 -7.12 0.61
N ILE A 90 -11.71 -7.66 0.56
CA ILE A 90 -10.49 -6.88 0.84
C ILE A 90 -9.74 -6.71 -0.46
N GLU A 91 -9.39 -5.46 -0.75
CA GLU A 91 -8.63 -5.02 -1.91
C GLU A 91 -7.43 -4.18 -1.45
N CYS A 92 -6.33 -4.33 -2.19
CA CYS A 92 -5.13 -3.53 -1.99
C CYS A 92 -5.22 -2.25 -2.84
N PRO A 93 -4.99 -1.04 -2.29
CA PRO A 93 -5.24 0.20 -3.02
C PRO A 93 -4.45 0.41 -4.33
N ASN A 94 -3.27 -0.21 -4.44
CA ASN A 94 -2.35 -0.02 -5.58
C ASN A 94 -1.66 -1.33 -6.02
N SER A 95 -2.20 -2.49 -5.64
CA SER A 95 -1.65 -3.80 -6.01
C SER A 95 -2.73 -4.86 -5.86
N GLU A 96 -2.40 -6.13 -6.03
CA GLU A 96 -3.34 -7.21 -5.78
C GLU A 96 -3.19 -7.78 -4.37
N LEU A 97 -4.27 -8.28 -3.79
CA LEU A 97 -4.23 -9.06 -2.55
C LEU A 97 -3.86 -10.51 -2.90
N VAL A 98 -2.63 -10.92 -2.61
CA VAL A 98 -2.10 -12.27 -2.85
C VAL A 98 -2.17 -13.08 -1.56
N CYS A 99 -2.89 -14.20 -1.56
CA CYS A 99 -2.96 -15.12 -0.40
C CYS A 99 -2.22 -16.43 -0.72
N LYS A 100 -1.21 -16.78 0.08
CA LYS A 100 -0.46 -18.05 -0.01
C LYS A 100 -0.49 -18.76 1.34
N SER A 101 -0.96 -20.01 1.33
CA SER A 101 -1.16 -20.84 2.52
C SER A 101 -2.05 -20.15 3.58
N ASP A 102 -1.45 -19.58 4.62
CA ASP A 102 -2.11 -18.97 5.77
C ASP A 102 -1.94 -17.44 5.83
N ARG A 103 -1.32 -16.83 4.82
CA ARG A 103 -0.99 -15.39 4.82
C ARG A 103 -1.38 -14.71 3.52
N CYS A 104 -1.98 -13.55 3.65
CA CYS A 104 -2.27 -12.63 2.57
C CYS A 104 -1.35 -11.40 2.64
N TYR A 105 -0.96 -10.86 1.50
CA TYR A 105 -0.21 -9.62 1.40
C TYR A 105 -0.56 -8.87 0.13
N CYS A 106 -0.51 -7.54 0.18
CA CYS A 106 -0.56 -6.71 -1.02
C CYS A 106 0.75 -6.86 -1.82
N GLY A 107 0.64 -7.39 -3.03
CA GLY A 107 1.78 -7.66 -3.90
C GLY A 107 1.36 -7.93 -5.33
N MET A 108 2.32 -8.36 -6.15
CA MET A 108 2.04 -8.81 -7.52
C MET A 108 1.63 -10.28 -7.51
N LYS A 109 0.58 -10.63 -8.27
CA LYS A 109 0.15 -12.03 -8.47
C LYS A 109 1.22 -12.88 -9.16
N GLN A 110 1.94 -12.26 -10.10
CA GLN A 110 2.92 -12.88 -10.98
C GLN A 110 4.31 -12.35 -10.66
N LYS A 111 5.32 -13.21 -10.69
CA LYS A 111 6.70 -12.79 -10.42
C LYS A 111 7.28 -12.17 -11.69
N PRO A 112 7.85 -10.95 -11.63
CA PRO A 112 8.59 -10.39 -12.75
C PRO A 112 9.72 -11.37 -13.13
N SER A 113 9.67 -11.93 -14.35
CA SER A 113 10.63 -12.94 -14.79
C SER A 113 11.65 -12.39 -15.78
N LYS A 114 11.23 -11.46 -16.66
CA LYS A 114 12.08 -10.94 -17.74
C LYS A 114 11.81 -9.47 -18.05
N GLN A 115 12.88 -8.70 -18.24
CA GLN A 115 12.79 -7.32 -18.73
C GLN A 115 12.33 -7.30 -20.20
N VAL A 116 11.22 -6.60 -20.47
CA VAL A 116 10.69 -6.41 -21.83
C VAL A 116 10.78 -4.97 -22.31
N LEU A 117 10.72 -4.00 -21.39
CA LEU A 117 10.97 -2.59 -21.68
C LEU A 117 12.06 -2.07 -20.75
N PRO A 118 12.93 -1.15 -21.19
CA PRO A 118 13.93 -0.56 -20.31
C PRO A 118 13.25 0.19 -19.15
N PRO A 119 13.81 0.13 -17.91
CA PRO A 119 13.31 0.92 -16.79
C PRO A 119 13.35 2.42 -17.12
N THR A 120 12.26 3.13 -16.85
CA THR A 120 12.14 4.57 -17.05
C THR A 120 12.35 5.33 -15.74
N ALA A 121 12.57 6.65 -15.84
CA ALA A 121 12.64 7.57 -14.72
C ALA A 121 11.77 8.79 -15.00
N ASP A 122 11.09 9.33 -13.99
CA ASP A 122 10.24 10.51 -14.10
C ASP A 122 10.58 11.61 -13.08
N GLY A 123 11.77 11.53 -12.47
CA GLY A 123 12.26 12.49 -11.50
C GLY A 123 11.76 12.20 -10.10
N CYS A 124 11.66 13.24 -9.27
CA CYS A 124 11.27 13.07 -7.88
C CYS A 124 9.75 13.07 -7.69
N GLY A 125 9.18 11.86 -7.65
CA GLY A 125 7.78 11.59 -7.30
C GLY A 125 6.90 11.27 -8.51
N THR A 126 5.83 10.51 -8.29
CA THR A 126 4.99 10.05 -9.40
C THR A 126 3.96 11.12 -9.81
N HIS A 127 3.81 11.35 -11.12
CA HIS A 127 2.76 12.22 -11.70
C HIS A 127 1.32 11.85 -11.27
N ARG A 128 1.13 10.68 -10.65
CA ARG A 128 -0.18 10.17 -10.20
C ARG A 128 -0.59 10.68 -8.81
N THR A 129 0.30 11.31 -8.04
CA THR A 129 -0.03 11.91 -6.72
C THR A 129 -0.51 13.36 -6.86
N LYS A 130 -1.79 13.52 -7.25
CA LYS A 130 -2.41 14.79 -7.68
C LYS A 130 -2.31 15.99 -6.71
N TRP A 131 -2.07 15.79 -5.41
CA TRP A 131 -2.19 16.87 -4.43
C TRP A 131 -0.87 17.57 -4.05
N ASN A 132 0.31 16.95 -4.26
CA ASN A 132 1.61 17.52 -3.81
C ASN A 132 2.78 17.32 -4.80
N TYR A 133 2.53 16.80 -6.01
CA TYR A 133 3.57 16.51 -7.00
C TYR A 133 4.51 17.70 -7.26
N TRP A 134 3.96 18.90 -7.48
CA TRP A 134 4.75 20.10 -7.77
C TRP A 134 5.68 20.50 -6.63
N ALA A 135 5.26 20.34 -5.38
CA ALA A 135 6.07 20.66 -4.21
C ALA A 135 7.21 19.65 -4.03
N ILE A 136 6.91 18.35 -4.18
CA ILE A 136 7.90 17.29 -4.08
C ILE A 136 8.97 17.47 -5.16
N HIS A 137 8.54 17.63 -6.41
CA HIS A 137 9.43 17.86 -7.54
C HIS A 137 10.33 19.08 -7.31
N TRP A 138 9.76 20.21 -6.90
CA TRP A 138 10.51 21.43 -6.61
C TRP A 138 11.56 21.23 -5.50
N ILE A 139 11.20 20.52 -4.42
CA ILE A 139 12.16 20.16 -3.35
C ILE A 139 13.28 19.30 -3.91
N GLY A 140 12.94 18.33 -4.76
CA GLY A 140 13.91 17.46 -5.43
C GLY A 140 14.91 18.25 -6.27
N GLU A 141 14.43 19.21 -7.06
CA GLU A 141 15.28 20.11 -7.85
C GLU A 141 16.13 21.05 -6.98
N HIS A 142 15.54 21.58 -5.91
CA HIS A 142 16.21 22.49 -4.97
C HIS A 142 17.38 21.81 -4.26
N TYR A 143 17.18 20.58 -3.78
CA TYR A 143 18.21 19.76 -3.13
C TYR A 143 18.91 18.78 -4.07
N LYS A 144 18.81 18.97 -5.39
CA LYS A 144 19.55 18.17 -6.38
C LYS A 144 19.39 16.65 -6.20
N PHE A 145 18.18 16.22 -5.84
CA PHE A 145 17.81 14.82 -5.67
C PHE A 145 17.38 14.15 -6.97
N THR A 146 17.10 14.90 -8.03
CA THR A 146 16.55 14.37 -9.29
C THR A 146 17.31 13.14 -9.81
N SER A 147 18.64 13.20 -9.92
CA SER A 147 19.42 12.05 -10.41
C SER A 147 19.30 10.80 -9.52
N ILE A 148 19.14 11.01 -8.21
CA ILE A 148 19.00 9.94 -7.21
C ILE A 148 17.59 9.34 -7.27
N CYS A 149 16.58 10.19 -7.48
CA CYS A 149 15.21 9.74 -7.77
C CYS A 149 15.18 8.92 -9.07
N ASP A 150 15.84 9.39 -10.13
CA ASP A 150 15.89 8.67 -11.39
C ASP A 150 16.58 7.29 -11.27
N GLU A 151 17.59 7.17 -10.42
CA GLU A 151 18.23 5.89 -10.11
C GLU A 151 17.29 4.95 -9.32
N HIS A 152 16.50 5.49 -8.40
CA HIS A 152 15.48 4.74 -7.66
C HIS A 152 14.37 4.24 -8.58
N ASP A 153 13.87 5.08 -9.48
CA ASP A 153 12.86 4.69 -10.48
C ASP A 153 13.37 3.58 -11.39
N ARG A 154 14.62 3.70 -11.88
CA ARG A 154 15.25 2.64 -12.67
C ARG A 154 15.41 1.35 -11.88
N CYS A 155 15.75 1.44 -10.59
CA CYS A 155 15.77 0.26 -9.71
C CYS A 155 14.37 -0.35 -9.66
N TYR A 156 13.35 0.45 -9.37
CA TYR A 156 11.94 0.02 -9.31
C TYR A 156 11.44 -0.61 -10.61
N GLY A 157 11.89 -0.16 -11.79
CA GLY A 157 11.51 -0.74 -13.08
C GLY A 157 12.37 -1.94 -13.51
N THR A 158 13.45 -2.25 -12.79
CA THR A 158 14.33 -3.39 -13.11
C THR A 158 13.72 -4.69 -12.60
N CYS A 159 13.41 -5.62 -13.50
CA CYS A 159 12.68 -6.83 -13.15
C CYS A 159 13.40 -7.68 -12.09
N ASN A 160 12.62 -8.25 -11.17
CA ASN A 160 13.10 -9.16 -10.13
C ASN A 160 14.10 -8.52 -9.14
N THR A 161 14.16 -7.18 -9.08
CA THR A 161 14.89 -6.48 -8.02
C THR A 161 14.17 -6.61 -6.67
N ASN A 162 14.88 -6.28 -5.59
CA ASN A 162 14.30 -6.19 -4.26
C ASN A 162 13.96 -4.72 -3.94
N ARG A 163 12.67 -4.41 -3.79
CA ARG A 163 12.18 -3.07 -3.41
C ARG A 163 12.89 -2.51 -2.17
N LEU A 164 13.08 -3.32 -1.13
CA LEU A 164 13.71 -2.86 0.11
C LEU A 164 15.18 -2.48 -0.12
N ASN A 165 15.87 -3.16 -1.03
CA ASN A 165 17.22 -2.79 -1.43
C ASN A 165 17.22 -1.48 -2.21
N CYS A 166 16.31 -1.31 -3.19
CA CYS A 166 16.13 -0.03 -3.90
C CYS A 166 15.87 1.13 -2.93
N ASP A 167 14.93 0.96 -1.99
CA ASP A 167 14.58 1.98 -0.99
C ASP A 167 15.74 2.30 -0.04
N GLN A 168 16.54 1.29 0.31
CA GLN A 168 17.71 1.47 1.17
C GLN A 168 18.83 2.23 0.45
N THR A 169 19.15 1.86 -0.79
CA THR A 169 20.14 2.55 -1.63
C THR A 169 19.72 4.01 -1.84
N PHE A 170 18.48 4.24 -2.26
CA PHE A 170 17.92 5.57 -2.41
C PHE A 170 18.09 6.44 -1.16
N CYS A 171 17.78 5.87 0.00
CA CYS A 171 17.94 6.56 1.27
C CYS A 171 19.38 6.95 1.60
N PHE A 172 20.29 6.01 1.36
CA PHE A 172 21.71 6.23 1.57
C PHE A 172 22.22 7.34 0.64
N ASP A 173 21.88 7.28 -0.64
CA ASP A 173 22.35 8.22 -1.66
C ASP A 173 21.82 9.64 -1.46
N LEU A 174 20.55 9.79 -1.04
CA LEU A 174 19.99 11.10 -0.67
C LEU A 174 20.78 11.75 0.47
N LEU A 175 21.07 11.00 1.54
CA LEU A 175 21.81 11.51 2.69
C LEU A 175 23.26 11.81 2.32
N ALA A 176 23.92 10.92 1.57
CA ALA A 176 25.29 11.12 1.11
C ALA A 176 25.41 12.33 0.17
N SER A 177 24.41 12.55 -0.69
CA SER A 177 24.32 13.73 -1.54
C SER A 177 24.24 15.02 -0.73
N CYS A 178 23.48 15.02 0.37
CA CYS A 178 23.45 16.17 1.28
C CYS A 178 24.82 16.48 1.88
N GLU A 179 25.50 15.47 2.42
CA GLU A 179 26.83 15.62 3.01
C GLU A 179 27.85 16.14 1.99
N THR A 180 27.82 15.59 0.79
CA THR A 180 28.77 15.95 -0.27
C THR A 180 28.60 17.40 -0.72
N ARG A 181 27.36 17.88 -0.81
CA ARG A 181 27.04 19.19 -1.39
C ARG A 181 27.07 20.34 -0.40
N TRP A 182 26.70 20.09 0.87
CA TRP A 182 26.51 21.15 1.86
C TRP A 182 27.32 20.93 3.14
N SER A 183 28.40 20.15 3.12
CA SER A 183 29.25 19.88 4.29
C SER A 183 29.72 21.12 5.05
N THR A 184 29.90 22.25 4.37
CA THR A 184 30.33 23.53 4.98
C THR A 184 29.17 24.49 5.28
N GLU A 185 27.94 24.15 4.89
CA GLU A 185 26.75 25.00 5.05
C GLU A 185 25.75 24.34 6.02
N GLU A 186 26.05 24.38 7.32
CA GLU A 186 25.33 23.65 8.38
C GLU A 186 23.79 23.74 8.29
N LYS A 187 23.25 24.94 8.04
CA LYS A 187 21.80 25.14 7.90
C LYS A 187 21.24 24.41 6.68
N LYS A 188 21.89 24.54 5.51
CA LYS A 188 21.45 23.86 4.28
C LYS A 188 21.58 22.34 4.42
N LEU A 189 22.67 21.88 5.03
CA LEU A 189 22.89 20.46 5.32
C LEU A 189 21.77 19.88 6.18
N THR A 190 21.39 20.59 7.24
CA THR A 190 20.32 20.19 8.16
C THR A 190 18.98 20.08 7.43
N PHE A 191 18.60 21.10 6.64
CA PHE A 191 17.35 21.07 5.89
C PHE A 191 17.35 20.02 4.79
N CYS A 192 18.46 19.84 4.07
CA CYS A 192 18.59 18.78 3.07
C CYS A 192 18.37 17.40 3.69
N LYS A 193 19.08 17.09 4.79
CA LYS A 193 18.94 15.81 5.48
C LYS A 193 17.52 15.58 6.00
N SER A 194 16.84 16.65 6.42
CA SER A 194 15.44 16.58 6.84
C SER A 194 14.53 16.15 5.68
N TRP A 195 14.70 16.77 4.51
CA TRP A 195 13.95 16.40 3.31
C TRP A 195 14.33 15.00 2.80
N ALA A 196 15.61 14.64 2.79
CA ALA A 196 16.08 13.29 2.45
C ALA A 196 15.39 12.22 3.31
N LYS A 197 15.28 12.44 4.63
CA LYS A 197 14.56 11.54 5.54
C LYS A 197 13.07 11.46 5.25
N THR A 198 12.45 12.56 4.81
CA THR A 198 11.04 12.58 4.39
C THR A 198 10.83 11.71 3.14
N TYR A 199 11.69 11.85 2.13
CA TYR A 199 11.69 11.00 0.93
C TYR A 199 11.87 9.52 1.26
N CYS A 200 12.86 9.21 2.12
CA CYS A 200 13.08 7.88 2.67
C CYS A 200 11.85 7.25 3.31
N LYS A 201 11.16 8.01 4.16
CA LYS A 201 9.95 7.55 4.82
C LYS A 201 8.84 7.34 3.78
N ALA A 202 8.73 8.24 2.82
CA ALA A 202 7.71 8.15 1.78
C ALA A 202 7.83 6.87 0.94
N VAL A 203 9.03 6.51 0.46
CA VAL A 203 9.19 5.27 -0.34
C VAL A 203 8.97 4.01 0.51
N LYS A 204 9.40 4.01 1.77
CA LYS A 204 9.16 2.88 2.68
C LYS A 204 7.68 2.68 2.97
N SER A 205 6.94 3.76 3.20
CA SER A 205 5.51 3.73 3.55
C SER A 205 4.58 3.58 2.33
N TYR A 206 4.94 4.15 1.18
CA TYR A 206 4.02 4.28 0.04
C TYR A 206 4.57 3.71 -1.27
N GLY A 207 5.84 3.28 -1.30
CA GLY A 207 6.53 2.84 -2.51
C GLY A 207 6.08 1.49 -3.07
N SER A 208 5.36 0.66 -2.30
CA SER A 208 4.93 -0.68 -2.76
C SER A 208 4.10 -0.62 -4.05
N GLY A 209 3.17 0.33 -4.15
CA GLY A 209 2.35 0.51 -5.35
C GLY A 209 3.14 1.03 -6.54
N ALA A 210 4.04 2.00 -6.32
CA ALA A 210 4.92 2.52 -7.37
C ALA A 210 5.87 1.43 -7.89
N PHE A 211 6.43 0.60 -7.01
CA PHE A 211 7.23 -0.56 -7.35
C PHE A 211 6.44 -1.57 -8.18
N GLY A 212 5.22 -1.91 -7.73
CA GLY A 212 4.28 -2.76 -8.46
C GLY A 212 4.04 -2.29 -9.89
N ASN A 213 3.68 -1.02 -10.04
CA ASN A 213 3.40 -0.42 -11.34
C ASN A 213 4.64 -0.42 -12.25
N ALA A 214 5.82 -0.03 -11.73
CA ALA A 214 7.05 -0.01 -12.51
C ALA A 214 7.44 -1.40 -13.02
N GLN A 215 7.28 -2.44 -12.21
CA GLN A 215 7.49 -3.82 -12.66
C GLN A 215 6.45 -4.23 -13.72
N ASN A 216 5.16 -3.92 -13.52
CA ASN A 216 4.12 -4.25 -14.49
C ASN A 216 4.26 -3.51 -15.84
N GLU A 217 4.85 -2.32 -15.83
CA GLU A 217 5.14 -1.56 -17.04
C GLU A 217 6.35 -2.14 -17.79
N GLY A 218 7.40 -2.56 -17.07
CA GLY A 218 8.69 -2.96 -17.65
C GLY A 218 8.92 -4.46 -17.85
N CYS A 219 8.15 -5.31 -17.18
CA CYS A 219 8.44 -6.74 -17.02
C CYS A 219 7.37 -7.63 -17.64
N TRP A 220 7.84 -8.74 -18.20
CA TRP A 220 7.01 -9.93 -18.35
C TRP A 220 6.89 -10.60 -16.98
N CYS A 221 5.67 -10.89 -16.55
CA CYS A 221 5.38 -11.54 -15.29
C CYS A 221 4.81 -12.94 -15.58
N GLU A 222 5.38 -13.96 -14.94
CA GLU A 222 4.90 -15.34 -15.04
C GLU A 222 4.02 -15.69 -13.84
N ASP A 223 3.00 -16.52 -14.09
CA ASP A 223 2.21 -17.13 -13.02
C ASP A 223 3.13 -17.91 -12.08
N ALA A 224 3.01 -17.62 -10.78
CA ALA A 224 3.88 -18.12 -9.72
C ALA A 224 3.34 -19.37 -9.02
#